data_AF-A0A1F7CWR7-F1
#
_entry.id   AF-A0A1F7CWR7-F1
#
_cell.length_a   1.000
_cell.length_b   1.000
_cell.length_c   1.000
_cell.angle_alpha   90.00
_cell.angle_beta   90.00
_cell.angle_gamma   90.00
#
_symmetry.space_group_name_H-M   'P 1'
#
loop_
_entity.id
_entity.type
_entity.pdbx_description
1 polymer ?
#
loop_
_entity_poly.entity_id
_entity_poly.type
_entity_poly.pdbx_seq_one_letter_code
_entity_poly.pdbx_strand_id
1 'polypeptide(L)'
;MTLPNKITSLRFLLAAVVVALLLVESVPSRFIWAVVLFVLAASTDFVDGVVARRTQSTSGLGAFLDPLADKLLILPTFVTLVVLDLFPLWLFVLMLVRDLLNDAYRNYAASQRIILKANLASKIKTFFQMLSLTLALAVLVFRHEQAGLVSGAFLDFLFQLANFLMLMAFIIGIVGTVQFMVRHTQIVTGNE
;
A
#
# COMPACT_ATOMS: atom_id res chain seq x y z
N MET A 1 8.82 -18.56 16.47
CA MET A 1 8.39 -17.44 15.60
C MET A 1 7.57 -16.48 16.44
N THR A 2 7.97 -15.22 16.51
CA THR A 2 7.24 -14.17 17.25
C THR A 2 5.87 -13.93 16.58
N LEU A 3 4.88 -13.50 17.37
CA LEU A 3 3.52 -13.23 16.87
C LEU A 3 3.50 -12.22 15.69
N PRO A 4 4.30 -11.13 15.70
CA PRO A 4 4.37 -10.20 14.56
C PRO A 4 4.84 -10.89 13.27
N ASN A 5 5.87 -11.74 13.34
CA ASN A 5 6.38 -12.44 12.15
C ASN A 5 5.33 -13.36 11.51
N LYS A 6 4.42 -13.94 12.29
CA LYS A 6 3.34 -14.77 11.74
C LYS A 6 2.33 -13.94 10.95
N ILE A 7 2.02 -12.73 11.42
CA ILE A 7 1.02 -11.89 10.77
C ILE A 7 1.60 -11.22 9.53
N THR A 8 2.87 -10.80 9.57
CA THR A 8 3.60 -10.35 8.38
C THR A 8 3.69 -11.45 7.31
N SER A 9 3.97 -12.69 7.72
CA SER A 9 4.00 -13.85 6.81
C SER A 9 2.62 -14.15 6.22
N LEU A 10 1.57 -14.06 7.04
CA LEU A 10 0.18 -14.23 6.59
C LEU A 10 -0.21 -13.15 5.57
N ARG A 11 0.17 -11.89 5.82
CA ARG A 11 -0.09 -10.77 4.91
C ARG A 11 0.59 -10.97 3.56
N PHE A 12 1.83 -11.44 3.57
CA PHE A 12 2.55 -11.79 2.35
C PHE A 12 1.82 -12.89 1.57
N LEU A 13 1.39 -13.95 2.25
CA LEU A 13 0.61 -15.03 1.63
C LEU A 13 -0.71 -14.50 1.05
N LEU A 14 -1.45 -13.69 1.82
CA LEU A 14 -2.72 -13.09 1.36
C LEU A 14 -2.51 -12.19 0.16
N ALA A 15 -1.46 -11.36 0.15
CA ALA A 15 -1.14 -10.51 -0.98
C ALA A 15 -0.82 -11.32 -2.25
N ALA A 16 -0.04 -12.40 -2.12
CA ALA A 16 0.24 -13.30 -3.23
C ALA A 16 -1.03 -13.97 -3.76
N VAL A 17 -1.94 -14.39 -2.87
CA VAL A 17 -3.24 -14.96 -3.25
C VAL A 17 -4.12 -13.93 -3.95
N VAL A 18 -4.18 -12.68 -3.47
CA VAL A 18 -4.91 -11.60 -4.13
C VAL A 18 -4.41 -11.40 -5.55
N VAL A 19 -3.09 -11.29 -5.76
CA VAL A 19 -2.50 -11.14 -7.10
C VAL A 19 -2.81 -12.37 -7.98
N ALA A 20 -2.71 -13.57 -7.43
CA ALA A 20 -3.03 -14.79 -8.16
C ALA A 20 -4.50 -14.81 -8.60
N LEU A 21 -5.44 -14.42 -7.73
CA LEU A 21 -6.86 -14.33 -8.08
C LEU A 21 -7.10 -13.30 -9.20
N LEU A 22 -6.41 -12.17 -9.18
CA LEU A 22 -6.55 -11.14 -10.22
C LEU A 22 -6.04 -11.59 -11.59
N LEU A 23 -5.04 -12.47 -11.64
CA LEU A 23 -4.41 -12.91 -12.88
C LEU A 23 -4.95 -14.25 -13.41
N VAL A 24 -5.37 -15.16 -12.54
CA VAL A 24 -5.84 -16.49 -12.92
C VAL A 24 -7.31 -16.44 -13.32
N GLU A 25 -7.60 -16.55 -14.61
CA GLU A 25 -8.96 -16.48 -15.17
C GLU A 25 -9.82 -17.69 -14.86
N SER A 26 -9.22 -18.85 -14.57
CA SER A 26 -9.95 -20.10 -14.34
C SER A 26 -10.66 -20.19 -12.99
N VAL A 27 -10.48 -19.21 -12.10
CA VAL A 27 -11.08 -19.21 -10.76
C VAL A 27 -12.47 -18.54 -10.82
N PRO A 28 -13.55 -19.25 -10.43
CA PRO A 28 -14.86 -18.63 -10.30
C PRO A 28 -14.88 -17.55 -9.21
N SER A 29 -15.58 -16.44 -9.47
CA SER A 29 -15.73 -15.34 -8.52
C SER A 29 -14.38 -14.75 -8.02
N ARG A 30 -13.35 -14.80 -8.87
CA ARG A 30 -11.98 -14.38 -8.54
C ARG A 30 -11.90 -12.95 -8.02
N PHE A 31 -12.69 -12.04 -8.57
CA PHE A 31 -12.66 -10.63 -8.17
C PHE A 31 -13.33 -10.42 -6.82
N ILE A 32 -14.44 -11.11 -6.54
CA ILE A 32 -15.06 -11.10 -5.20
C ILE A 32 -14.08 -11.58 -4.15
N TRP A 33 -13.43 -12.73 -4.39
CA TRP A 33 -12.43 -13.26 -3.47
C TRP A 33 -11.22 -12.32 -3.32
N ALA A 34 -10.77 -11.68 -4.39
CA ALA A 34 -9.68 -10.72 -4.35
C ALA A 34 -10.03 -9.51 -3.47
N VAL A 35 -11.24 -8.93 -3.60
CA VAL A 35 -11.71 -7.84 -2.72
C VAL A 35 -11.74 -8.28 -1.27
N VAL A 36 -12.36 -9.43 -0.97
CA VAL A 36 -12.52 -9.92 0.40
C VAL A 36 -11.15 -10.14 1.05
N LEU A 37 -10.24 -10.84 0.38
CA LEU A 37 -8.91 -11.12 0.91
C LEU A 37 -8.07 -9.84 1.03
N PHE A 38 -8.20 -8.90 0.09
CA PHE A 38 -7.51 -7.61 0.15
C PHE A 38 -7.97 -6.81 1.38
N VAL A 39 -9.29 -6.71 1.61
CA VAL A 39 -9.84 -5.98 2.78
C VAL A 39 -9.44 -6.66 4.09
N LEU A 40 -9.50 -8.00 4.14
CA LEU A 40 -9.03 -8.75 5.30
C LEU A 40 -7.54 -8.49 5.57
N ALA A 41 -6.69 -8.58 4.55
CA ALA A 41 -5.26 -8.32 4.67
C ALA A 41 -4.94 -6.85 5.00
N ALA A 42 -5.73 -5.90 4.52
CA ALA A 42 -5.57 -4.48 4.86
C ALA A 42 -6.00 -4.21 6.32
N SER A 43 -7.02 -4.93 6.80
CA SER A 43 -7.50 -4.79 8.18
C SER A 43 -6.52 -5.36 9.21
N THR A 44 -5.76 -6.41 8.87
CA THR A 44 -4.75 -6.98 9.78
C THR A 44 -3.62 -6.01 10.08
N ASP A 45 -3.28 -5.12 9.13
CA ASP A 45 -2.26 -4.08 9.33
C ASP A 45 -2.66 -3.08 10.43
N PHE A 46 -3.95 -2.77 10.55
CA PHE A 46 -4.46 -1.88 11.60
C PHE A 46 -4.38 -2.55 12.99
N VAL A 47 -4.59 -3.86 13.05
CA VAL A 47 -4.53 -4.65 14.29
C VAL A 47 -3.08 -4.87 14.74
N ASP A 48 -2.16 -5.12 13.80
CA ASP A 48 -0.73 -5.31 14.07
C ASP A 48 -0.06 -4.08 14.68
N GLY A 49 -0.41 -2.88 14.21
CA GLY A 49 0.12 -1.62 14.75
C GLY A 49 -0.17 -1.41 16.24
N VAL A 50 -1.19 -2.09 16.78
CA VAL A 50 -1.55 -2.07 18.21
C VAL A 50 -0.81 -3.17 18.99
N VAL A 51 -0.65 -4.36 18.40
CA VAL A 51 -0.03 -5.53 19.06
C VAL A 51 1.50 -5.45 19.04
N ALA A 52 2.11 -4.99 17.95
CA ALA A 52 3.56 -4.88 17.79
C ALA A 52 4.19 -3.85 18.77
N ARG A 53 3.45 -2.82 19.18
CA ARG A 53 3.91 -1.85 20.20
C ARG A 53 4.17 -2.47 21.58
N ARG A 54 3.72 -3.71 21.82
CA ARG A 54 3.86 -4.41 23.10
C ARG A 54 4.96 -5.48 23.12
N THR A 55 5.56 -5.83 21.98
CA THR A 55 6.54 -6.91 21.90
C THR A 55 7.87 -6.40 21.35
N GLN A 56 8.82 -6.09 22.24
CA GLN A 56 10.16 -5.58 21.93
C GLN A 56 11.09 -6.67 21.33
N SER A 57 10.69 -7.32 20.25
CA SER A 57 11.49 -8.38 19.64
C SER A 57 11.83 -8.01 18.19
N THR A 58 13.02 -7.42 17.99
CA THR A 58 13.57 -7.14 16.67
C THR A 58 14.77 -8.05 16.43
N SER A 59 14.71 -8.84 15.36
CA SER A 59 15.87 -9.55 14.81
C SER A 59 16.44 -8.74 13.64
N GLY A 60 17.76 -8.77 13.42
CA GLY A 60 18.42 -7.94 12.40
C GLY A 60 17.90 -8.17 10.97
N LEU A 61 17.50 -9.39 10.62
CA LEU A 61 16.85 -9.70 9.33
C LEU A 61 15.41 -9.17 9.24
N GLY A 62 14.67 -9.17 10.34
CA GLY A 62 13.32 -8.62 10.40
C GLY A 62 13.28 -7.11 10.16
N ALA A 63 14.27 -6.37 10.67
CA ALA A 63 14.35 -4.92 10.50
C ALA A 63 14.58 -4.47 9.04
N PHE A 64 15.25 -5.29 8.21
CA PHE A 64 15.42 -5.02 6.78
C PHE A 64 14.18 -5.43 5.97
N LEU A 65 13.48 -6.50 6.37
CA LEU A 65 12.27 -6.98 5.70
C LEU A 65 11.02 -6.16 6.07
N ASP A 66 11.00 -5.48 7.22
CA ASP A 66 9.86 -4.67 7.69
C ASP A 66 9.39 -3.61 6.66
N PRO A 67 10.26 -2.75 6.09
CA PRO A 67 9.83 -1.74 5.12
C PRO A 67 9.31 -2.34 3.80
N LEU A 68 9.86 -3.49 3.40
CA LEU A 68 9.37 -4.27 2.25
C LEU A 68 7.99 -4.84 2.55
N ALA A 69 7.85 -5.49 3.71
CA ALA A 69 6.64 -6.14 4.19
C ALA A 69 5.46 -5.18 4.36
N ASP A 70 5.72 -3.96 4.83
CA ASP A 70 4.72 -2.89 4.93
C ASP A 70 4.08 -2.53 3.58
N LYS A 71 4.73 -2.87 2.46
CA LYS A 71 4.26 -2.56 1.10
C LYS A 71 3.85 -3.78 0.28
N LEU A 72 3.98 -4.99 0.83
CA LEU A 72 3.74 -6.25 0.11
C LEU A 72 2.28 -6.46 -0.29
N LEU A 73 1.31 -5.82 0.38
CA LEU A 73 -0.08 -5.88 -0.05
C LEU A 73 -0.39 -4.85 -1.15
N ILE A 74 0.09 -3.62 -0.96
CA ILE A 74 -0.30 -2.47 -1.80
C ILE A 74 0.40 -2.51 -3.16
N LEU A 75 1.73 -2.68 -3.21
CA LEU A 75 2.48 -2.58 -4.46
C LEU A 75 2.12 -3.69 -5.48
N PRO A 76 2.04 -4.98 -5.09
CA PRO A 76 1.67 -6.04 -6.03
C PRO A 76 0.23 -5.91 -6.52
N THR A 77 -0.70 -5.52 -5.62
CA THR A 77 -2.09 -5.27 -6.02
C THR A 77 -2.16 -4.08 -6.99
N PHE A 78 -1.45 -2.99 -6.71
CA PHE A 78 -1.46 -1.80 -7.55
C PHE A 78 -0.88 -2.07 -8.94
N VAL A 79 0.28 -2.73 -9.05
CA VAL A 79 0.85 -3.08 -10.37
C VAL A 79 -0.06 -4.02 -11.15
N THR A 80 -0.73 -4.96 -10.47
CA THR A 80 -1.68 -5.86 -11.12
C THR A 80 -2.89 -5.09 -11.67
N LEU A 81 -3.40 -4.11 -10.91
CA LEU A 81 -4.47 -3.25 -11.39
C LEU A 81 -4.03 -2.31 -12.52
N VAL A 82 -2.75 -1.93 -12.60
CA VAL A 82 -2.19 -1.25 -13.78
C VAL A 82 -2.20 -2.18 -15.00
N VAL A 83 -1.80 -3.44 -14.83
CA VAL A 83 -1.84 -4.45 -15.91
C VAL A 83 -3.26 -4.70 -16.40
N LEU A 84 -4.26 -4.57 -15.53
CA LEU A 84 -5.68 -4.68 -15.86
C LEU A 84 -6.30 -3.36 -16.37
N ASP A 85 -5.48 -2.34 -16.68
CA ASP A 85 -5.88 -1.02 -17.18
C ASP A 85 -6.77 -0.20 -16.23
N LEU A 86 -6.72 -0.47 -14.92
CA LEU A 86 -7.50 0.31 -13.94
C LEU A 86 -6.80 1.60 -13.53
N PHE A 87 -5.47 1.65 -13.65
CA PHE A 87 -4.65 2.80 -13.31
C PHE A 87 -3.52 2.97 -14.34
N PRO A 88 -3.05 4.20 -14.56
CA PRO A 88 -1.97 4.42 -15.51
C PRO A 88 -0.60 4.02 -14.95
N LEU A 89 0.23 3.41 -15.79
CA LEU A 89 1.59 2.96 -15.42
C LEU A 89 2.47 4.07 -14.87
N TRP A 90 2.39 5.28 -15.44
CA TRP A 90 3.19 6.42 -14.98
C TRP A 90 2.95 6.74 -13.51
N LEU A 91 1.69 6.61 -13.04
CA LEU A 91 1.34 6.90 -11.65
C LEU A 91 1.95 5.87 -10.70
N PHE A 92 1.89 4.60 -11.07
CA PHE A 92 2.53 3.52 -10.32
C PHE A 92 4.05 3.71 -10.21
N VAL A 93 4.73 3.99 -11.32
CA VAL A 93 6.19 4.20 -11.34
C VAL A 93 6.58 5.38 -10.46
N LEU A 94 5.89 6.53 -10.58
CA LEU A 94 6.19 7.70 -9.74
C LEU A 94 5.95 7.42 -8.25
N MET A 95 4.87 6.73 -7.91
CA MET A 95 4.59 6.32 -6.52
C MET A 95 5.68 5.41 -5.97
N LEU A 96 6.08 4.39 -6.75
CA LEU A 96 7.09 3.42 -6.36
C LEU A 96 8.45 4.10 -6.12
N VAL A 97 8.92 4.90 -7.08
CA VAL A 97 10.20 5.62 -6.97
C VAL A 97 10.18 6.55 -5.76
N ARG A 98 9.13 7.34 -5.57
CA ARG A 98 8.98 8.22 -4.40
C ARG A 98 9.02 7.44 -3.09
N ASP A 99 8.34 6.30 -3.03
CA ASP A 99 8.28 5.46 -1.83
C ASP A 99 9.63 4.84 -1.48
N LEU A 100 10.40 4.40 -2.49
CA LEU A 100 11.76 3.89 -2.31
C LEU A 100 12.73 4.98 -1.87
N LEU A 101 12.64 6.19 -2.46
CA LEU A 101 13.47 7.33 -2.05
C LEU A 101 13.22 7.72 -0.58
N ASN A 102 11.95 7.72 -0.15
CA ASN A 102 11.60 8.03 1.22
C ASN A 102 12.13 6.99 2.21
N ASP A 103 12.08 5.70 1.87
CA ASP A 103 12.64 4.64 2.71
C ASP A 103 14.17 4.71 2.76
N ALA A 104 14.82 4.92 1.61
CA ALA A 104 16.26 5.08 1.52
C ALA A 104 16.76 6.25 2.38
N TYR A 105 16.06 7.39 2.34
CA TYR A 105 16.39 8.55 3.17
C TYR A 105 16.22 8.26 4.67
N ARG A 106 15.16 7.53 5.06
CA ARG A 106 14.94 7.14 6.46
C ARG A 106 16.02 6.17 6.95
N ASN A 107 16.40 5.20 6.12
CA ASN A 107 17.48 4.26 6.43
C ASN A 107 18.83 4.97 6.56
N TYR A 108 19.11 5.95 5.68
CA TYR A 108 20.30 6.80 5.80
C TYR A 108 20.32 7.59 7.11
N ALA A 109 19.23 8.26 7.48
CA ALA A 109 19.14 8.98 8.76
C ALA A 109 19.28 8.06 9.98
N ALA A 110 18.71 6.84 9.92
CA ALA A 110 18.86 5.85 10.98
C ALA A 110 20.31 5.38 11.14
N SER A 111 21.09 5.30 10.05
CA SER A 111 22.54 5.00 10.11
C SER A 111 23.34 6.07 10.86
N GLN A 112 22.85 7.32 10.86
CA GLN A 112 23.38 8.44 11.64
C GLN A 112 22.78 8.53 13.05
N ARG A 113 22.09 7.48 13.51
CA ARG A 113 21.39 7.41 14.81
C ARG A 113 20.26 8.44 14.99
N ILE A 114 19.76 9.03 13.91
CA ILE A 114 18.63 9.97 13.95
C ILE A 114 17.34 9.22 13.65
N ILE A 115 16.48 9.08 14.67
CA ILE A 115 15.21 8.37 14.55
C ILE A 115 14.11 9.34 14.09
N LEU A 116 13.75 9.22 12.82
CA LEU A 116 12.71 10.05 12.21
C LEU A 116 11.31 9.47 12.48
N LYS A 117 10.49 10.20 13.25
CA LYS A 117 9.10 9.81 13.54
C LYS A 117 8.21 9.95 12.29
N ALA A 118 7.29 9.00 12.12
CA ALA A 118 6.33 9.00 11.02
C ALA A 118 5.37 10.21 11.11
N ASN A 119 5.11 10.87 9.97
CA ASN A 119 4.21 12.00 9.88
C ASN A 119 2.75 11.56 9.60
N LEU A 120 1.78 12.40 9.98
CA LEU A 120 0.36 12.16 9.74
C LEU A 120 0.05 12.05 8.23
N ALA A 121 0.77 12.78 7.39
CA ALA A 121 0.64 12.75 5.94
C ALA A 121 0.82 11.33 5.37
N SER A 122 1.77 10.55 5.89
CA SER A 122 1.98 9.17 5.45
C SER A 122 0.79 8.28 5.78
N LYS A 123 0.12 8.47 6.92
CA LYS A 123 -1.09 7.70 7.27
C LYS A 123 -2.27 8.04 6.37
N ILE A 124 -2.49 9.32 6.12
CA ILE A 124 -3.56 9.81 5.25
C ILE A 124 -3.33 9.32 3.82
N LYS A 125 -2.09 9.41 3.32
CA LYS A 125 -1.68 8.87 2.02
C LYS A 125 -2.06 7.39 1.88
N THR A 126 -1.66 6.56 2.84
CA THR A 126 -1.94 5.12 2.80
C THR A 126 -3.44 4.83 2.89
N PHE A 127 -4.20 5.58 3.68
CA PHE A 127 -5.66 5.44 3.74
C PHE A 127 -6.31 5.66 2.37
N PHE A 128 -6.00 6.77 1.70
CA PHE A 128 -6.53 7.06 0.37
C PHE A 128 -6.08 6.03 -0.68
N GLN A 129 -4.84 5.56 -0.58
CA GLN A 129 -4.31 4.52 -1.47
C GLN A 129 -5.06 3.18 -1.29
N MET A 130 -5.28 2.74 -0.06
CA MET A 130 -6.04 1.50 0.23
C MET A 130 -7.51 1.62 -0.18
N LEU A 131 -8.12 2.78 0.05
CA LEU A 131 -9.50 3.04 -0.37
C LEU A 131 -9.62 3.00 -1.90
N SER A 132 -8.69 3.65 -2.61
CA SER A 132 -8.62 3.63 -4.07
C SER A 132 -8.50 2.22 -4.64
N LEU A 133 -7.58 1.40 -4.10
CA LEU A 133 -7.40 0.01 -4.54
C LEU A 133 -8.64 -0.83 -4.28
N THR A 134 -9.26 -0.68 -3.11
CA THR A 134 -10.52 -1.37 -2.78
C THR A 134 -11.63 -1.02 -3.77
N LEU A 135 -11.79 0.25 -4.12
CA LEU A 135 -12.78 0.70 -5.10
C LEU A 135 -12.49 0.16 -6.50
N ALA A 136 -11.24 0.18 -6.94
CA ALA A 136 -10.86 -0.38 -8.25
C ALA A 136 -11.13 -1.90 -8.33
N LEU A 137 -10.88 -2.64 -7.25
CA LEU A 137 -11.24 -4.04 -7.16
C LEU A 137 -12.77 -4.25 -7.18
N ALA A 138 -13.54 -3.41 -6.50
CA ALA A 138 -15.00 -3.45 -6.55
C ALA A 138 -15.54 -3.17 -7.97
N VAL A 139 -14.93 -2.25 -8.72
CA VAL A 139 -15.27 -2.00 -10.12
C VAL A 139 -15.10 -3.27 -10.96
N LEU A 140 -14.03 -4.04 -10.75
CA LEU A 140 -13.82 -5.32 -11.44
C LEU A 140 -14.91 -6.34 -11.10
N VAL A 141 -15.33 -6.43 -9.84
CA VAL A 141 -16.44 -7.32 -9.40
C VAL A 141 -17.72 -7.00 -10.18
N PHE A 142 -18.13 -5.73 -10.17
CA PHE A 142 -19.38 -5.34 -10.83
C PHE A 142 -19.32 -5.40 -12.35
N ARG A 143 -18.14 -5.21 -12.95
CA ARG A 143 -17.96 -5.33 -14.41
C ARG A 143 -18.00 -6.78 -14.90
N HIS A 144 -17.44 -7.73 -14.15
CA HIS A 144 -17.26 -9.10 -14.65
C HIS A 144 -18.18 -10.14 -14.01
N GLU A 145 -18.48 -10.03 -12.72
CA GLU A 145 -19.15 -11.10 -11.96
C GLU A 145 -20.58 -10.73 -11.57
N GLN A 146 -20.88 -9.43 -11.52
CA GLN A 146 -22.19 -8.89 -11.16
C GLN A 146 -22.71 -7.89 -12.20
N ALA A 147 -22.40 -8.15 -13.48
CA ALA A 147 -22.81 -7.30 -14.59
C ALA A 147 -24.34 -7.10 -14.60
N GLY A 148 -24.78 -5.84 -14.68
CA GLY A 148 -26.19 -5.46 -14.72
C GLY A 148 -26.85 -5.21 -13.36
N LEU A 149 -26.18 -5.49 -12.23
CA LEU A 149 -26.70 -5.08 -10.90
C LEU A 149 -26.60 -3.57 -10.67
N VAL A 150 -25.65 -2.92 -11.34
CA VAL A 150 -25.31 -1.51 -11.16
C VAL A 150 -25.23 -0.83 -12.52
N SER A 151 -25.67 0.43 -12.60
CA SER A 151 -25.64 1.17 -13.86
C SER A 151 -24.20 1.43 -14.32
N GLY A 152 -23.96 1.39 -15.64
CA GLY A 152 -22.64 1.68 -16.22
C GLY A 152 -22.10 3.05 -15.79
N ALA A 153 -22.98 4.07 -15.77
CA ALA A 153 -22.61 5.42 -15.34
C ALA A 153 -22.10 5.47 -13.88
N PHE A 154 -22.69 4.67 -12.98
CA PHE A 154 -22.20 4.60 -11.61
C PHE A 154 -20.87 3.86 -11.52
N LEU A 155 -20.67 2.80 -12.31
CA LEU A 155 -19.37 2.12 -12.38
C LEU A 155 -18.26 3.02 -12.91
N ASP A 156 -18.55 3.84 -13.92
CA ASP A 156 -17.60 4.82 -14.46
C ASP A 156 -17.30 5.92 -13.44
N PHE A 157 -18.31 6.35 -12.67
CA PHE A 157 -18.09 7.24 -11.53
C PHE A 157 -17.16 6.61 -10.48
N LEU A 158 -17.40 5.35 -10.08
CA LEU A 158 -16.53 4.64 -9.12
C LEU A 158 -15.11 4.48 -9.66
N PHE A 159 -14.96 4.20 -10.94
CA PHE A 159 -13.67 4.09 -11.61
C PHE A 159 -12.89 5.41 -11.59
N GLN A 160 -13.56 6.53 -11.92
CA GLN A 160 -12.97 7.86 -11.85
C GLN A 160 -12.63 8.26 -10.41
N LEU A 161 -13.52 7.94 -9.45
CA LEU A 161 -13.29 8.17 -8.03
C LEU A 161 -12.05 7.41 -7.55
N ALA A 162 -11.90 6.13 -7.91
CA ALA A 162 -10.73 5.34 -7.56
C ALA A 162 -9.44 6.00 -8.07
N ASN A 163 -9.40 6.41 -9.34
CA ASN A 163 -8.25 7.11 -9.94
C ASN A 163 -7.96 8.45 -9.25
N PHE A 164 -9.00 9.24 -8.96
CA PHE A 164 -8.88 10.49 -8.23
C PHE A 164 -8.29 10.31 -6.83
N LEU A 165 -8.76 9.32 -6.08
CA LEU A 165 -8.22 9.00 -4.75
C LEU A 165 -6.76 8.52 -4.82
N MET A 166 -6.38 7.78 -5.87
CA MET A 166 -4.97 7.39 -6.08
C MET A 166 -4.09 8.62 -6.35
N LEU A 167 -4.56 9.55 -7.17
CA LEU A 167 -3.86 10.82 -7.42
C LEU A 167 -3.75 11.66 -6.16
N MET A 168 -4.81 11.76 -5.36
CA MET A 168 -4.75 12.42 -4.06
C MET A 168 -3.71 11.77 -3.15
N ALA A 169 -3.70 10.43 -3.05
CA ALA A 169 -2.71 9.70 -2.28
C ALA A 169 -1.29 10.01 -2.77
N PHE A 170 -1.07 10.08 -4.08
CA PHE A 170 0.21 10.45 -4.66
C PHE A 170 0.63 11.88 -4.27
N ILE A 171 -0.25 12.87 -4.40
CA ILE A 171 0.02 14.28 -4.05
C ILE A 171 0.33 14.43 -2.57
N ILE A 172 -0.49 13.85 -1.69
CA ILE A 172 -0.26 13.84 -0.24
C ILE A 172 1.07 13.17 0.07
N GLY A 173 1.40 12.12 -0.68
CA GLY A 173 2.70 11.49 -0.65
C GLY A 173 3.84 12.47 -0.94
N ILE A 174 3.81 13.13 -2.10
CA ILE A 174 4.85 14.10 -2.47
C ILE A 174 4.99 15.17 -1.38
N VAL A 175 3.90 15.82 -1.00
CA VAL A 175 3.91 16.87 0.03
C VAL A 175 4.49 16.35 1.34
N GLY A 176 4.07 15.15 1.76
CA GLY A 176 4.56 14.50 2.97
C GLY A 176 6.06 14.20 2.92
N THR A 177 6.60 13.79 1.78
CA THR A 177 8.05 13.53 1.61
C THR A 177 8.84 14.81 1.56
N VAL A 178 8.38 15.82 0.82
CA VAL A 178 9.06 17.12 0.74
C VAL A 178 9.11 17.79 2.12
N GLN A 179 7.97 17.86 2.83
CA GLN A 179 7.94 18.40 4.19
C GLN A 179 8.85 17.63 5.14
N PHE A 180 8.92 16.31 4.98
CA PHE A 180 9.76 15.46 5.81
C PHE A 180 11.25 15.72 5.56
N MET A 181 11.68 15.79 4.30
CA MET A 181 13.06 16.08 3.93
C MET A 181 13.47 17.50 4.34
N VAL A 182 12.63 18.51 4.10
CA VAL A 182 12.91 19.92 4.45
C VAL A 182 13.08 20.11 5.96
N ARG A 183 12.30 19.40 6.79
CA ARG A 183 12.46 19.48 8.25
C ARG A 183 13.75 18.83 8.76
N HIS A 184 14.39 17.99 7.95
CA HIS A 184 15.55 17.20 8.34
C HIS A 184 16.75 17.39 7.39
N THR A 185 16.78 18.51 6.66
CA THR A 185 17.90 18.89 5.79
C THR A 185 19.22 19.00 6.55
N GLN A 186 19.17 19.37 7.84
CA GLN A 186 20.34 19.43 8.73
C GLN A 186 21.12 18.10 8.82
N ILE A 187 20.44 16.97 8.63
CA ILE A 187 21.06 15.62 8.63
C ILE A 187 21.98 15.43 7.43
N VAL A 188 21.67 16.06 6.30
CA VAL A 188 22.44 15.92 5.06
C VAL A 188 23.55 16.97 4.97
N THR A 189 23.34 18.15 5.56
CA THR A 189 24.31 19.26 5.50
C THR A 189 25.40 19.22 6.57
N GLY A 190 25.30 18.32 7.56
CA GLY A 190 26.36 18.15 8.57
C GLY A 190 26.55 19.33 9.53
N ASN A 191 25.58 20.24 9.60
CA ASN A 191 25.59 21.36 10.54
C ASN A 191 24.79 20.95 11.78
N GLU A 192 25.50 20.50 12.82
CA GLU A 192 24.98 20.41 14.20
C GLU A 192 24.76 21.81 14.79
#